data_AF-A0A9J5Z9C1-F1
#
_entry.id   AF-A0A9J5Z9C1-F1
#
_cell.length_a   1.000
_cell.length_b   1.000
_cell.length_c   1.000
_cell.angle_alpha   90.00
_cell.angle_beta   90.00
_cell.angle_gamma   90.00
#
_symmetry.space_group_name_H-M   'P 1'
#
loop_
_entity.id
_entity.type
_entity.pdbx_description
1 polymer ?
#
loop_
_entity_poly.entity_id
_entity_poly.type
_entity_poly.pdbx_seq_one_letter_code
_entity_poly.pdbx_strand_id
1 'polypeptide(L)'
;MFKHKYDTCFIWIDVEQSILNRRVDIRVDQMVNVGLADEVRHIFIPYADYTKGIRWFIGVPEMDQYSREEKNIDEDDESKKMILQSSFVNTKHNTHLLICHQLNKIQRLINEKM
;
A
#
# COMPACT_ATOMS: atom_id res chain seq x y z
N MET A 1 -1.32 -18.79 21.47
CA MET A 1 -2.68 -19.26 21.83
C MET A 1 -3.62 -18.07 21.94
N PHE A 2 -4.46 -17.88 20.92
CA PHE A 2 -5.49 -16.84 20.88
C PHE A 2 -6.51 -17.10 22.00
N LYS A 3 -6.47 -16.34 23.10
CA LYS A 3 -7.47 -16.44 24.17
C LYS A 3 -8.70 -15.64 23.79
N HIS A 4 -9.79 -16.33 23.48
CA HIS A 4 -11.06 -15.69 23.17
C HIS A 4 -11.69 -15.15 24.46
N LYS A 5 -11.90 -13.83 24.51
CA LYS A 5 -12.64 -13.17 25.61
C LYS A 5 -14.16 -13.38 25.49
N TYR A 6 -14.63 -13.74 24.30
CA TYR A 6 -16.04 -13.85 23.94
C TYR A 6 -16.27 -15.08 23.07
N ASP A 7 -17.54 -15.49 22.94
CA ASP A 7 -17.95 -16.47 21.93
C ASP A 7 -17.86 -15.82 20.54
N THR A 8 -16.90 -16.25 19.73
CA THR A 8 -16.53 -15.58 18.47
C THR A 8 -16.54 -16.55 17.31
N CYS A 9 -17.31 -16.20 16.27
CA CYS A 9 -17.25 -16.82 14.96
C CYS A 9 -16.33 -16.00 14.04
N PHE A 10 -15.37 -16.65 13.38
CA PHE A 10 -14.49 -16.02 12.39
C PHE A 10 -14.84 -16.52 10.99
N ILE A 11 -15.14 -15.59 10.09
CA ILE A 11 -15.40 -15.87 8.67
C ILE A 11 -14.21 -15.32 7.89
N TRP A 12 -13.50 -16.21 7.19
CA TRP A 12 -12.40 -15.84 6.31
C TRP A 12 -12.85 -15.96 4.86
N ILE A 13 -12.74 -14.86 4.11
CA ILE A 13 -12.96 -14.84 2.66
C ILE A 13 -11.60 -15.07 2.01
N ASP A 14 -11.42 -16.24 1.42
CA ASP A 14 -10.19 -16.61 0.72
C ASP A 14 -10.35 -16.48 -0.79
N VAL A 15 -9.25 -16.13 -1.46
CA VAL A 15 -9.14 -15.96 -2.91
C VAL A 15 -7.74 -16.39 -3.32
N GLU A 16 -7.62 -17.03 -4.49
CA GLU A 16 -6.31 -17.39 -5.04
C GLU A 16 -5.39 -16.16 -5.16
N GLN A 17 -4.14 -16.29 -4.71
CA GLN A 17 -3.15 -15.21 -4.69
C GLN A 17 -2.98 -14.52 -6.06
N SER A 18 -2.95 -15.30 -7.13
CA SER A 18 -2.77 -14.79 -8.50
C SER A 18 -3.91 -13.85 -8.91
N ILE A 19 -5.15 -14.23 -8.57
CA ILE A 19 -6.37 -13.47 -8.83
C ILE A 19 -6.39 -12.19 -7.98
N LEU A 20 -6.04 -12.32 -6.70
CA LEU A 20 -6.00 -11.19 -5.78
C LEU A 20 -4.94 -10.16 -6.18
N ASN A 21 -3.74 -10.59 -6.56
CA ASN A 21 -2.67 -9.69 -7.05
C ASN A 21 -3.15 -8.92 -8.29
N ARG A 22 -3.72 -9.61 -9.29
CA ARG A 22 -4.26 -8.96 -10.48
C ARG A 22 -5.35 -7.94 -10.14
N ARG A 23 -6.23 -8.25 -9.19
CA ARG A 23 -7.27 -7.32 -8.73
C ARG A 23 -6.69 -6.11 -8.01
N VAL A 24 -5.62 -6.28 -7.23
CA VAL A 24 -4.92 -5.19 -6.57
C VAL A 24 -4.26 -4.27 -7.57
N ASP A 25 -3.58 -4.79 -8.59
CA ASP A 25 -2.99 -3.96 -9.64
C ASP A 25 -4.04 -3.04 -10.27
N ILE A 26 -5.19 -3.61 -10.66
CA ILE A 26 -6.32 -2.86 -11.22
C ILE A 26 -6.85 -1.82 -10.22
N ARG A 27 -6.97 -2.18 -8.94
CA ARG A 27 -7.45 -1.25 -7.91
C ARG A 27 -6.49 -0.08 -7.72
N VAL A 28 -5.18 -0.31 -7.72
CA VAL A 28 -4.18 0.77 -7.63
C VAL A 28 -4.26 1.66 -8.85
N ASP A 29 -4.41 1.11 -10.06
CA ASP A 29 -4.62 1.91 -11.27
C ASP A 29 -5.88 2.79 -11.17
N GLN A 30 -6.97 2.24 -10.61
CA GLN A 30 -8.18 3.01 -10.34
C GLN A 30 -7.95 4.13 -9.32
N MET A 31 -7.22 3.86 -8.23
CA MET A 31 -6.86 4.87 -7.22
C MET A 31 -6.06 6.01 -7.84
N VAL A 32 -5.11 5.70 -8.72
CA VAL A 32 -4.34 6.70 -9.46
C VAL A 32 -5.26 7.56 -10.32
N ASN A 33 -6.17 6.95 -11.07
CA ASN A 33 -7.11 7.66 -11.94
C ASN A 33 -8.10 8.55 -11.17
N VAL A 34 -8.44 8.19 -9.93
CA VAL A 34 -9.38 8.95 -9.07
C VAL A 34 -8.69 10.10 -8.33
N GLY A 35 -7.35 10.16 -8.32
CA GLY A 35 -6.60 11.26 -7.71
C GLY A 35 -5.78 10.88 -6.49
N LEU A 36 -5.24 9.66 -6.40
CA LEU A 36 -4.32 9.25 -5.32
C LEU A 36 -3.18 10.27 -5.12
N ALA A 37 -2.60 10.78 -6.20
CA ALA A 37 -1.53 11.78 -6.12
C ALA A 37 -2.01 13.07 -5.45
N ASP A 38 -3.22 13.52 -5.76
CA ASP A 38 -3.82 14.69 -5.14
C ASP A 38 -4.03 14.46 -3.65
N GLU A 39 -4.56 13.30 -3.24
CA GLU A 39 -4.74 12.96 -1.83
C GLU A 39 -3.41 12.98 -1.06
N VAL A 40 -2.37 12.36 -1.61
CA VAL A 40 -1.05 12.29 -0.96
C VAL A 40 -0.42 13.68 -0.82
N ARG A 41 -0.59 14.58 -1.80
CA ARG A 41 -0.11 15.97 -1.71
C ARG A 41 -0.66 16.70 -0.48
N HIS A 42 -1.92 16.45 -0.09
CA HIS A 42 -2.54 17.11 1.07
C HIS A 42 -1.96 16.68 2.42
N ILE A 43 -1.40 15.47 2.52
CA ILE A 43 -0.84 14.91 3.76
C ILE A 43 0.70 14.91 3.78
N PHE A 44 1.32 15.27 2.64
CA PHE A 44 2.76 15.32 2.46
C PHE A 44 3.39 16.30 3.45
N ILE A 45 4.37 15.82 4.21
CA ILE A 45 5.27 16.66 5.00
C ILE A 45 6.69 16.22 4.65
N PRO A 46 7.55 17.14 4.17
CA PRO A 46 8.94 16.81 3.87
C PRO A 46 9.65 16.19 5.07
N TYR A 47 10.43 15.12 4.83
CA TYR A 47 11.27 14.46 5.84
C TYR A 47 10.51 13.91 7.06
N ALA A 48 9.23 13.57 6.88
CA ALA A 48 8.42 13.04 7.96
C ALA A 48 8.75 11.56 8.29
N ASP A 49 8.43 11.16 9.51
CA ASP A 49 8.54 9.77 9.96
C ASP A 49 7.39 8.92 9.36
N TYR A 50 7.72 8.12 8.35
CA TYR A 50 6.79 7.21 7.67
C TYR A 50 6.48 5.93 8.46
N THR A 51 6.97 5.78 9.69
CA THR A 51 6.68 4.60 10.53
C THR A 51 5.46 4.79 11.44
N LYS A 52 4.83 5.96 11.41
CA LYS A 52 3.78 6.34 12.38
C LYS A 52 2.53 6.91 11.74
N GLY A 53 1.39 6.55 12.33
CA GLY A 53 0.09 7.09 12.00
C GLY A 53 -0.27 6.92 10.53
N ILE A 54 -0.93 7.94 9.96
CA ILE A 54 -1.41 7.93 8.57
C ILE A 54 -0.28 7.91 7.52
N ARG A 55 0.95 8.26 7.93
CA ARG A 55 2.10 8.32 7.01
C ARG A 55 2.62 6.92 6.66
N TRP A 56 2.27 5.93 7.48
CA TRP A 56 2.64 4.53 7.25
C TRP A 56 1.79 3.85 6.16
N PHE A 57 0.75 4.52 5.65
CA PHE A 57 -0.10 3.93 4.61
C PHE A 57 0.68 3.74 3.30
N ILE A 58 0.55 2.55 2.71
CA ILE A 58 1.08 2.24 1.38
C ILE A 58 0.51 3.23 0.36
N GLY A 59 1.41 3.81 -0.44
CA GLY A 59 1.15 4.91 -1.36
C GLY A 59 1.73 6.24 -0.86
N VAL A 60 1.87 6.43 0.46
CA VAL A 60 2.39 7.68 1.02
C VAL A 60 3.93 7.71 1.03
N PRO A 61 4.65 6.71 1.58
CA PRO A 61 6.10 6.65 1.47
C PRO A 61 6.60 6.49 0.04
N GLU A 62 5.87 5.74 -0.81
CA GLU A 62 6.26 5.45 -2.19
C GLU A 62 6.23 6.71 -3.07
N MET A 63 5.37 7.68 -2.74
CA MET A 63 5.22 8.95 -3.44
C MET A 63 6.05 10.09 -2.84
N ASP A 64 6.85 9.82 -1.81
CA ASP A 64 7.68 10.81 -1.14
C ASP A 64 8.71 11.45 -2.08
N GLN A 65 9.39 10.63 -2.91
CA GLN A 65 10.34 11.11 -3.90
C GLN A 65 9.65 12.03 -4.93
N TYR A 66 8.56 11.56 -5.53
CA TYR A 66 7.76 12.35 -6.47
C TYR A 66 7.30 13.68 -5.85
N SER A 67 6.80 13.65 -4.61
CA SER A 67 6.30 14.85 -3.92
C SER A 67 7.39 15.89 -3.64
N ARG A 68 8.66 15.46 -3.50
CA ARG A 68 9.81 16.37 -3.37
C ARG A 68 10.18 17.01 -4.70
N GLU A 69 10.26 16.21 -5.75
CA GLU A 69 10.74 16.62 -7.08
C GLU A 69 9.66 17.37 -7.86
N GLU A 70 8.38 17.20 -7.52
CA GLU A 70 7.28 17.93 -8.13
C GLU A 70 7.47 19.45 -8.08
N LYS A 71 8.08 19.96 -6.99
CA LYS A 71 8.36 21.40 -6.82
C LYS A 71 9.71 21.82 -7.38
N ASN A 72 10.52 20.89 -7.89
CA ASN A 72 11.82 21.20 -8.46
C ASN A 72 11.64 21.75 -9.89
N ILE A 73 12.13 22.98 -10.12
CA ILE A 73 12.01 23.68 -11.40
C ILE A 73 13.06 23.16 -12.40
N ASP A 74 14.17 22.62 -11.91
CA ASP A 74 15.30 22.17 -12.73
C ASP A 74 15.07 20.77 -13.32
N GLU A 75 14.13 20.00 -12.75
CA GLU A 75 13.82 18.64 -13.17
C GLU A 75 12.83 18.66 -14.34
N ASP A 76 13.16 17.94 -15.42
CA ASP A 76 12.30 17.87 -16.60
C ASP A 76 11.01 17.06 -16.34
N ASP A 77 9.96 17.36 -17.12
CA ASP A 77 8.63 16.77 -16.94
C ASP A 77 8.61 15.25 -17.21
N GLU A 78 9.51 14.73 -18.06
CA GLU A 78 9.59 13.30 -18.34
C GLU A 78 10.21 12.55 -17.15
N SER A 79 11.25 13.10 -16.55
CA SER A 79 11.87 12.57 -15.32
C SER A 79 10.87 12.54 -14.16
N LYS A 80 10.10 13.61 -13.94
CA LYS A 80 9.01 13.64 -12.94
C LYS A 80 7.96 12.57 -13.18
N LYS A 81 7.59 12.35 -14.45
CA LYS A 81 6.63 11.32 -14.85
C LYS A 81 7.17 9.92 -14.62
N MET A 82 8.44 9.67 -14.92
CA MET A 82 9.08 8.38 -14.63
C MET A 82 9.09 8.08 -13.13
N ILE A 83 9.36 9.09 -12.30
CA ILE A 83 9.41 8.92 -10.85
C ILE A 83 8.01 8.65 -10.30
N LEU A 84 7.00 9.38 -10.79
CA LEU A 84 5.60 9.10 -10.47
C LEU A 84 5.18 7.66 -10.82
N GLN A 85 5.53 7.20 -12.02
CA GLN A 85 5.24 5.83 -12.44
C GLN A 85 5.96 4.80 -11.54
N SER A 86 7.21 5.06 -11.17
CA SER A 86 7.95 4.19 -10.25
C SER A 86 7.29 4.11 -8.87
N SER A 87 6.77 5.22 -8.35
CA SER A 87 5.98 5.26 -7.11
C SER A 87 4.74 4.38 -7.18
N PHE A 88 4.03 4.36 -8.32
CA PHE A 88 2.87 3.49 -8.49
C PHE A 88 3.23 2.01 -8.59
N VAL A 89 4.32 1.68 -9.29
CA VAL A 89 4.85 0.30 -9.33
C VAL A 89 5.22 -0.18 -7.93
N ASN A 90 5.88 0.66 -7.13
CA ASN A 90 6.24 0.35 -5.75
C ASN A 90 4.99 0.19 -4.86
N THR A 91 3.96 1.01 -5.06
CA THR A 91 2.68 0.92 -4.34
C THR A 91 2.00 -0.43 -4.60
N LYS A 92 1.98 -0.89 -5.87
CA LYS A 92 1.48 -2.22 -6.24
C LYS A 92 2.30 -3.33 -5.58
N HIS A 93 3.62 -3.25 -5.68
CA HIS A 93 4.54 -4.22 -5.09
C HIS A 93 4.36 -4.36 -3.57
N ASN A 94 4.33 -3.23 -2.85
CA ASN A 94 4.15 -3.23 -1.40
C ASN A 94 2.75 -3.71 -0.99
N THR A 95 1.73 -3.47 -1.82
CA THR A 95 0.40 -4.05 -1.59
C THR A 95 0.40 -5.56 -1.76
N HIS A 96 1.13 -6.11 -2.74
CA HIS A 96 1.31 -7.57 -2.89
C HIS A 96 2.03 -8.16 -1.68
N LEU A 97 3.10 -7.51 -1.20
CA LEU A 97 3.77 -7.94 0.03
C LEU A 97 2.81 -7.93 1.21
N LEU A 98 2.00 -6.89 1.38
CA LEU A 98 1.02 -6.82 2.46
C LEU A 98 0.04 -8.01 2.42
N ILE A 99 -0.44 -8.38 1.23
CA ILE A 99 -1.31 -9.56 1.06
C ILE A 99 -0.60 -10.83 1.54
N CYS A 100 0.64 -11.06 1.11
CA CYS A 100 1.42 -12.22 1.55
C CYS A 100 1.57 -12.25 3.07
N HIS A 101 1.87 -11.11 3.70
CA HIS A 101 1.97 -11.01 5.16
C HIS A 101 0.64 -11.30 5.87
N GLN A 102 -0.48 -10.80 5.32
CA GLN A 102 -1.82 -11.05 5.87
C GLN A 102 -2.19 -12.54 5.80
N LEU A 103 -1.96 -13.19 4.66
CA LEU A 103 -2.22 -14.62 4.50
C LEU A 103 -1.36 -15.46 5.44
N ASN A 104 -0.05 -15.19 5.51
CA ASN A 104 0.86 -15.86 6.44
C ASN A 104 0.38 -15.70 7.89
N LYS A 105 -0.10 -14.51 8.26
CA LYS A 105 -0.65 -14.25 9.60
C LYS A 105 -1.91 -15.07 9.86
N ILE A 106 -2.84 -15.14 8.90
CA ILE A 106 -4.06 -15.95 9.02
C ILE A 106 -3.71 -17.44 9.14
N GLN A 107 -2.83 -17.95 8.29
CA GLN A 107 -2.38 -19.35 8.33
C GLN A 107 -1.73 -19.71 9.68
N ARG A 108 -0.91 -18.81 10.24
CA ARG A 108 -0.35 -18.99 11.59
C ARG A 108 -1.44 -19.07 12.66
N LEU A 109 -2.48 -18.23 12.57
CA LEU A 109 -3.60 -18.27 13.52
C LEU A 109 -4.42 -19.55 13.42
N ILE A 110 -4.55 -20.12 12.23
CA ILE A 110 -5.18 -21.42 12.00
C ILE A 110 -4.32 -22.54 12.59
N ASN A 111 -3.02 -22.52 12.32
CA ASN A 111 -2.07 -23.55 12.77
C ASN A 111 -1.78 -23.50 14.27
N GLU A 112 -1.88 -22.33 14.92
CA GLU A 112 -1.78 -22.20 16.38
C GLU A 112 -3.06 -22.66 17.12
N LYS A 113 -4.17 -22.90 16.38
CA LYS A 113 -5.45 -23.40 16.90
C LYS A 113 -5.62 -24.92 16.76
N MET A 114 -4.89 -25.56 15.85
CA MET A 114 -4.75 -27.02 15.79
C MET A 114 -3.69 -27.49 16.79
#